data_AF-A0A3N5DNN3-F1
#
_entry.id   AF-A0A3N5DNN3-F1
#
_cell.length_a   1.000
_cell.length_b   1.000
_cell.length_c   1.000
_cell.angle_alpha   90.00
_cell.angle_beta   90.00
_cell.angle_gamma   90.00
#
_symmetry.space_group_name_H-M   'P 1'
#
loop_
_entity.id
_entity.type
_entity.pdbx_description
1 polymer ?
#
loop_
_entity_poly.entity_id
_entity_poly.type
_entity_poly.pdbx_seq_one_letter_code
_entity_poly.pdbx_strand_id
1 'polypeptide(L)'
;MKKTSNTSIKNNMKKNLLNVLIAVMLFLIPNVNFGQVPTLGTTANFALFTKAGALTNGGTSNITGDIGSFDTSPVGFPGSGSVIGTIYAVADPALTQAAADVSTAYGSFGVGGVVLGTPFENQTISPGEYYTIGAAALNGNLTLDGGGDANAIFIIKVNGALSIGTISSNVILIGSASLCNVYWQVNGDFTLANSSVFRGTLVSNGAITLSGSSTIFGRALTTAGAINTSAITVTIPAGCGDVGTPVFTLGATSSRYQGAGTVTYTATADNTTGITYSLDATTAAFSGNSIVASTGEVTYAAGWSGTTTITASAAGTNGPTTATHTVTICPTTVPTISAGSATTFCTGGNVILSGNVGGTWSTGAVTPTITVTTAGDYFVTYTSSCGSLTSNHIVVTITPPPTASVITAGGAVAFCEGGDVILSGNVGGTWSTGAVTPTITVTTAGDYFVTNTNGCGSVISNHIVVTVNPLPT
;
A
#
# COMPACT_ATOMS: atom_id res chain seq x y z
N MET A 1 61.98 45.36 9.77
CA MET A 1 60.62 44.94 10.17
C MET A 1 59.68 46.15 10.22
N LYS A 2 59.02 46.56 9.12
CA LYS A 2 57.99 47.63 9.18
C LYS A 2 56.97 47.63 8.03
N LYS A 3 56.83 46.51 7.29
CA LYS A 3 55.93 46.42 6.11
C LYS A 3 54.65 45.61 6.34
N THR A 4 54.51 44.92 7.47
CA THR A 4 53.37 44.02 7.76
C THR A 4 52.18 44.70 8.47
N SER A 5 52.36 45.92 9.01
CA SER A 5 51.34 46.59 9.84
C SER A 5 50.23 47.26 9.00
N ASN A 6 50.55 47.90 7.87
CA ASN A 6 49.58 48.68 7.11
C ASN A 6 48.54 47.84 6.34
N THR A 7 48.90 46.62 5.93
CA THR A 7 47.98 45.72 5.20
C THR A 7 46.93 45.12 6.13
N SER A 8 47.30 44.82 7.38
CA SER A 8 46.38 44.30 8.40
C SER A 8 45.33 45.35 8.81
N ILE A 9 45.75 46.60 8.98
CA ILE A 9 44.85 47.72 9.34
C ILE A 9 43.83 48.00 8.21
N LYS A 10 44.27 48.01 6.94
CA LYS A 10 43.36 48.19 5.79
C LYS A 10 42.34 47.06 5.65
N ASN A 11 42.72 45.82 5.92
CA ASN A 11 41.81 44.67 5.86
C ASN A 11 40.78 44.69 7.00
N ASN A 12 41.17 45.11 8.20
CA ASN A 12 40.24 45.28 9.33
C ASN A 12 39.25 46.44 9.08
N MET A 13 39.69 47.55 8.51
CA MET A 13 38.79 48.66 8.16
C MET A 13 37.78 48.28 7.08
N LYS A 14 38.18 47.50 6.06
CA LYS A 14 37.25 47.01 5.03
C LYS A 14 36.21 46.03 5.59
N LYS A 15 36.61 45.13 6.50
CA LYS A 15 35.66 44.23 7.19
C LYS A 15 34.68 45.02 8.05
N ASN A 16 35.14 46.02 8.79
CA ASN A 16 34.27 46.84 9.62
C ASN A 16 33.30 47.68 8.77
N LEU A 17 33.77 48.25 7.65
CA LEU A 17 32.91 49.01 6.74
C LEU A 17 31.86 48.10 6.08
N LEU A 18 32.23 46.88 5.68
CA LEU A 18 31.30 45.89 5.13
C LEU A 18 30.25 45.45 6.16
N ASN A 19 30.67 45.22 7.41
CA ASN A 19 29.76 44.86 8.50
C ASN A 19 28.79 46.00 8.83
N VAL A 20 29.25 47.25 8.78
CA VAL A 20 28.38 48.43 8.97
C VAL A 20 27.41 48.58 7.80
N LEU A 21 27.85 48.35 6.55
CA LEU A 21 26.96 48.42 5.38
C LEU A 21 25.87 47.33 5.42
N ILE A 22 26.22 46.11 5.84
CA ILE A 22 25.29 45.00 6.04
C ILE A 22 24.30 45.34 7.17
N ALA A 23 24.79 45.87 8.29
CA ALA A 23 23.92 46.28 9.40
C ALA A 23 22.94 47.39 8.99
N VAL A 24 23.39 48.40 8.24
CA VAL A 24 22.53 49.47 7.73
C VAL A 24 21.50 48.94 6.72
N MET A 25 21.87 48.00 5.85
CA MET A 25 20.90 47.31 4.98
C MET A 25 19.87 46.52 5.78
N LEU A 26 20.25 45.86 6.87
CA LEU A 26 19.33 45.13 7.75
C LEU A 26 18.34 46.05 8.47
N PHE A 27 18.70 47.32 8.73
CA PHE A 27 17.78 48.33 9.28
C PHE A 27 16.90 49.02 8.23
N LEU A 28 17.18 48.85 6.93
CA LEU A 28 16.38 49.35 5.81
C LEU A 28 15.36 48.31 5.31
N ILE A 29 15.35 47.10 5.86
CA ILE A 29 14.31 46.10 5.57
C ILE A 29 13.06 46.50 6.35
N PRO A 30 11.92 46.80 5.70
CA PRO A 30 10.68 47.02 6.43
C PRO A 30 10.38 45.79 7.29
N ASN A 31 10.01 46.01 8.56
CA ASN A 31 9.48 44.97 9.44
C ASN A 31 8.12 44.51 8.89
N VAL A 32 8.13 43.65 7.87
CA VAL A 32 6.95 42.95 7.40
C VAL A 32 6.70 41.79 8.37
N ASN A 33 5.77 42.00 9.30
CA ASN A 33 5.20 40.89 10.07
C ASN A 33 4.36 40.07 9.11
N PHE A 34 4.86 38.91 8.67
CA PHE A 34 4.05 37.98 7.90
C PHE A 34 3.03 37.38 8.87
N GLY A 35 1.77 37.74 8.68
CA GLY A 35 0.67 37.10 9.35
C GLY A 35 0.75 35.58 9.29
N GLN A 36 0.32 34.92 10.35
CA GLN A 36 0.17 33.47 10.31
C GLN A 36 -0.95 33.12 9.32
N VAL A 37 -0.61 32.36 8.28
CA VAL A 37 -1.59 31.80 7.33
C VAL A 37 -2.57 30.92 8.11
N PRO A 38 -3.89 31.08 7.93
CA PRO A 38 -4.86 30.28 8.65
C PRO A 38 -4.79 28.81 8.21
N THR A 39 -4.61 27.91 9.17
CA THR A 39 -4.75 26.46 8.95
C THR A 39 -6.23 26.14 8.81
N LEU A 40 -6.62 25.63 7.65
CA LEU A 40 -8.02 25.29 7.34
C LEU A 40 -8.42 23.89 7.85
N GLY A 41 -7.44 23.00 8.08
CA GLY A 41 -7.69 21.61 8.44
C GLY A 41 -8.69 20.96 7.48
N THR A 42 -9.61 20.16 8.01
CA THR A 42 -10.64 19.48 7.22
C THR A 42 -11.53 20.42 6.40
N THR A 43 -11.64 21.72 6.77
CA THR A 43 -12.40 22.69 5.96
C THR A 43 -11.71 23.10 4.67
N ALA A 44 -10.45 22.71 4.45
CA ALA A 44 -9.77 22.92 3.19
C ALA A 44 -10.47 22.23 2.01
N ASN A 45 -11.23 21.16 2.23
CA ASN A 45 -11.95 20.50 1.13
C ASN A 45 -13.34 21.09 0.87
N PHE A 46 -13.85 21.93 1.78
CA PHE A 46 -15.17 22.53 1.66
C PHE A 46 -15.17 23.79 0.81
N ALA A 47 -15.98 23.79 -0.24
CA ALA A 47 -16.29 24.97 -1.03
C ALA A 47 -17.24 25.89 -0.26
N LEU A 48 -18.24 25.30 0.40
CA LEU A 48 -19.21 25.98 1.26
C LEU A 48 -19.35 25.24 2.58
N PHE A 49 -19.13 25.93 3.71
CA PHE A 49 -19.34 25.32 5.03
C PHE A 49 -19.85 26.35 6.05
N THR A 50 -20.88 25.97 6.80
CA THR A 50 -21.32 26.72 7.98
C THR A 50 -21.30 25.85 9.23
N LYS A 51 -20.66 26.36 10.29
CA LYS A 51 -20.70 25.76 11.62
C LYS A 51 -22.05 25.96 12.30
N ALA A 52 -22.75 27.07 12.06
CA ALA A 52 -23.98 27.38 12.76
C ALA A 52 -24.95 28.12 11.86
N GLY A 53 -25.84 27.39 11.20
CA GLY A 53 -26.82 27.95 10.27
C GLY A 53 -27.21 27.02 9.12
N ALA A 54 -28.30 27.38 8.44
CA ALA A 54 -28.75 26.64 7.26
C ALA A 54 -27.85 26.91 6.05
N LEU A 55 -27.67 25.90 5.19
CA LEU A 55 -27.04 26.05 3.87
C LEU A 55 -28.10 25.79 2.79
N THR A 56 -28.49 26.84 2.06
CA THR A 56 -29.58 26.78 1.07
C THR A 56 -29.16 27.26 -0.31
N ASN A 57 -29.78 26.70 -1.35
CA ASN A 57 -29.58 27.09 -2.74
C ASN A 57 -30.91 27.33 -3.48
N GLY A 58 -30.98 28.47 -4.17
CA GLY A 58 -31.95 28.76 -5.21
C GLY A 58 -31.32 28.69 -6.60
N GLY A 59 -32.11 28.32 -7.61
CA GLY A 59 -31.62 28.29 -9.00
C GLY A 59 -30.51 27.27 -9.27
N THR A 60 -29.79 27.47 -10.39
CA THR A 60 -28.79 26.51 -10.90
C THR A 60 -27.39 26.92 -10.47
N SER A 61 -26.76 26.13 -9.60
CA SER A 61 -25.44 26.42 -9.03
C SER A 61 -24.42 25.33 -9.36
N ASN A 62 -23.18 25.71 -9.68
CA ASN A 62 -22.10 24.78 -9.98
C ASN A 62 -20.99 24.88 -8.93
N ILE A 63 -20.69 23.79 -8.25
CA ILE A 63 -19.73 23.75 -7.14
C ILE A 63 -18.65 22.70 -7.41
N THR A 64 -17.40 23.04 -7.12
CA THR A 64 -16.27 22.11 -7.06
C THR A 64 -15.62 22.21 -5.69
N GLY A 65 -15.73 21.13 -4.92
CA GLY A 65 -15.43 21.05 -3.49
C GLY A 65 -16.63 20.54 -2.69
N ASP A 66 -16.37 20.14 -1.45
CA ASP A 66 -17.38 19.61 -0.53
C ASP A 66 -18.33 20.72 -0.04
N ILE A 67 -19.55 20.35 0.35
CA ILE A 67 -20.48 21.27 0.99
C ILE A 67 -21.09 20.67 2.25
N GLY A 68 -21.30 21.50 3.27
CA GLY A 68 -21.88 21.04 4.52
C GLY A 68 -22.41 22.15 5.43
N SER A 69 -23.31 21.77 6.32
CA SER A 69 -23.72 22.57 7.46
C SER A 69 -23.73 21.65 8.68
N PHE A 70 -23.14 22.12 9.79
CA PHE A 70 -23.09 21.35 11.03
C PHE A 70 -24.47 21.26 11.71
N ASP A 71 -25.32 22.28 11.55
CA ASP A 71 -26.64 22.35 12.20
C ASP A 71 -27.75 21.67 11.41
N THR A 72 -27.66 21.66 10.08
CA THR A 72 -28.74 21.20 9.19
C THR A 72 -28.19 20.54 7.94
N SER A 73 -28.96 19.67 7.30
CA SER A 73 -28.57 19.15 5.99
C SER A 73 -28.69 20.25 4.92
N PRO A 74 -27.74 20.39 3.99
CA PRO A 74 -27.84 21.34 2.88
C PRO A 74 -29.11 21.13 2.04
N VAL A 75 -29.79 22.22 1.67
CA VAL A 75 -31.06 22.19 0.91
C VAL A 75 -30.89 22.85 -0.45
N GLY A 76 -31.44 22.24 -1.51
CA GLY A 76 -31.41 22.79 -2.87
C GLY A 76 -30.14 22.44 -3.67
N PHE A 77 -29.28 21.56 -3.15
CA PHE A 77 -28.09 21.03 -3.81
C PHE A 77 -28.25 19.55 -4.18
N PRO A 78 -27.69 19.08 -5.31
CA PRO A 78 -27.13 19.88 -6.41
C PRO A 78 -28.22 20.63 -7.21
N GLY A 79 -29.50 20.36 -6.94
CA GLY A 79 -30.62 20.97 -7.65
C GLY A 79 -30.54 20.67 -9.16
N SER A 80 -30.76 21.68 -10.00
CA SER A 80 -30.53 21.62 -11.45
C SER A 80 -29.08 21.87 -11.87
N GLY A 81 -28.19 22.12 -10.91
CA GLY A 81 -26.76 22.36 -11.14
C GLY A 81 -25.91 21.13 -10.83
N SER A 82 -24.69 21.36 -10.35
CA SER A 82 -23.72 20.29 -10.08
C SER A 82 -22.90 20.57 -8.81
N VAL A 83 -22.55 19.50 -8.10
CA VAL A 83 -21.55 19.50 -7.03
C VAL A 83 -20.54 18.40 -7.37
N ILE A 84 -19.31 18.81 -7.68
CA ILE A 84 -18.15 17.93 -7.83
C ILE A 84 -17.45 17.90 -6.48
N GLY A 85 -17.92 17.03 -5.60
CA GLY A 85 -17.53 16.92 -4.19
C GLY A 85 -18.61 16.17 -3.41
N THR A 86 -18.45 16.11 -2.09
CA THR A 86 -19.40 15.45 -1.17
C THR A 86 -20.38 16.47 -0.61
N ILE A 87 -21.68 16.12 -0.64
CA ILE A 87 -22.73 16.85 0.10
C ILE A 87 -22.92 16.12 1.42
N TYR A 88 -22.42 16.71 2.50
CA TYR A 88 -22.51 16.11 3.84
C TYR A 88 -23.90 16.33 4.45
N ALA A 89 -24.55 15.25 4.89
CA ALA A 89 -25.78 15.31 5.65
C ALA A 89 -25.49 15.70 7.11
N VAL A 90 -26.46 16.32 7.78
CA VAL A 90 -26.35 16.63 9.22
C VAL A 90 -25.98 15.39 10.03
N ALA A 91 -25.18 15.57 11.09
CA ALA A 91 -24.65 14.53 11.98
C ALA A 91 -23.55 13.62 11.38
N ASP A 92 -23.05 13.89 10.17
CA ASP A 92 -21.82 13.24 9.70
C ASP A 92 -20.63 13.59 10.62
N PRO A 93 -19.81 12.61 11.07
CA PRO A 93 -18.66 12.86 11.94
C PRO A 93 -17.64 13.85 11.38
N ALA A 94 -17.47 13.90 10.05
CA ALA A 94 -16.57 14.85 9.39
C ALA A 94 -16.96 16.31 9.66
N LEU A 95 -18.27 16.59 9.83
CA LEU A 95 -18.76 17.93 10.12
C LEU A 95 -18.38 18.40 11.54
N THR A 96 -18.17 17.48 12.48
CA THR A 96 -17.70 17.83 13.84
C THR A 96 -16.29 18.40 13.79
N GLN A 97 -15.40 17.73 13.05
CA GLN A 97 -14.03 18.23 12.87
C GLN A 97 -14.03 19.51 12.03
N ALA A 98 -14.81 19.59 10.96
CA ALA A 98 -14.94 20.80 10.14
C ALA A 98 -15.43 22.01 10.96
N ALA A 99 -16.36 21.82 11.90
CA ALA A 99 -16.83 22.87 12.80
C ALA A 99 -15.74 23.38 13.76
N ALA A 100 -14.88 22.49 14.27
CA ALA A 100 -13.74 22.86 15.08
C ALA A 100 -12.66 23.58 14.25
N ASP A 101 -12.38 23.07 13.05
CA ASP A 101 -11.35 23.59 12.15
C ASP A 101 -11.72 24.97 11.60
N VAL A 102 -12.98 25.24 11.21
CA VAL A 102 -13.37 26.59 10.78
C VAL A 102 -13.26 27.61 11.92
N SER A 103 -13.53 27.19 13.16
CA SER A 103 -13.38 28.05 14.33
C SER A 103 -11.91 28.37 14.59
N THR A 104 -11.04 27.37 14.44
CA THR A 104 -9.59 27.51 14.55
C THR A 104 -9.03 28.41 13.44
N ALA A 105 -9.46 28.20 12.19
CA ALA A 105 -9.10 29.02 11.05
C ALA A 105 -9.49 30.49 11.29
N TYR A 106 -10.74 30.76 11.73
CA TYR A 106 -11.17 32.12 12.05
C TYR A 106 -10.37 32.75 13.19
N GLY A 107 -10.04 31.97 14.24
CA GLY A 107 -9.28 32.45 15.39
C GLY A 107 -7.78 32.65 15.12
N SER A 108 -7.25 32.08 14.04
CA SER A 108 -5.81 32.11 13.72
C SER A 108 -5.33 33.41 13.06
N PHE A 109 -6.26 34.23 12.54
CA PHE A 109 -5.91 35.52 11.96
C PHE A 109 -5.36 36.46 13.05
N GLY A 110 -4.12 36.93 12.86
CA GLY A 110 -3.43 37.76 13.83
C GLY A 110 -4.04 39.16 14.00
N VAL A 111 -3.73 39.80 15.12
CA VAL A 111 -4.09 41.21 15.38
C VAL A 111 -3.09 42.14 14.70
N GLY A 112 -3.55 43.04 13.83
CA GLY A 112 -2.71 44.03 13.14
C GLY A 112 -2.80 43.99 11.61
N GLY A 113 -1.81 44.59 10.94
CA GLY A 113 -1.75 44.72 9.47
C GLY A 113 -1.66 46.18 9.03
N VAL A 114 -1.69 46.41 7.73
CA VAL A 114 -1.79 47.75 7.12
C VAL A 114 -3.27 48.13 7.01
N VAL A 115 -3.62 49.35 7.37
CA VAL A 115 -5.00 49.84 7.16
C VAL A 115 -5.28 49.86 5.67
N LEU A 116 -6.23 49.05 5.23
CA LEU A 116 -6.82 49.12 3.90
C LEU A 116 -7.89 50.21 3.93
N GLY A 117 -7.53 51.38 3.40
CA GLY A 117 -8.43 52.52 3.37
C GLY A 117 -9.71 52.19 2.62
N THR A 118 -10.86 52.51 3.20
CA THR A 118 -12.16 52.42 2.53
C THR A 118 -12.48 53.77 1.85
N PRO A 119 -13.03 53.76 0.63
CA PRO A 119 -13.41 52.59 -0.15
C PRO A 119 -12.18 51.98 -0.87
N PHE A 120 -12.14 50.65 -1.03
CA PHE A 120 -10.93 49.93 -1.49
C PHE A 120 -11.02 49.36 -2.91
N GLU A 121 -12.02 49.80 -3.68
CA GLU A 121 -12.00 49.65 -5.13
C GLU A 121 -10.83 50.43 -5.78
N ASN A 122 -10.38 49.90 -6.91
CA ASN A 122 -9.30 50.39 -7.76
C ASN A 122 -7.92 50.46 -7.07
N GLN A 123 -7.79 49.91 -5.87
CA GLN A 123 -6.49 49.77 -5.22
C GLN A 123 -5.74 48.56 -5.77
N THR A 124 -4.41 48.70 -5.85
CA THR A 124 -3.49 47.58 -6.06
C THR A 124 -2.66 47.44 -4.80
N ILE A 125 -2.69 46.26 -4.19
CA ILE A 125 -1.96 45.98 -2.95
C ILE A 125 -0.91 44.91 -3.20
N SER A 126 0.25 45.07 -2.55
CA SER A 126 1.35 44.10 -2.54
C SER A 126 1.12 43.02 -1.47
N PRO A 127 1.90 41.92 -1.46
CA PRO A 127 1.71 40.84 -0.50
C PRO A 127 1.83 41.36 0.94
N GLY A 128 0.97 40.89 1.84
CA GLY A 128 0.96 41.34 3.23
C GLY A 128 -0.38 41.14 3.96
N GLU A 129 -0.40 41.60 5.20
CA GLU A 129 -1.60 41.67 6.02
C GLU A 129 -2.26 43.04 5.96
N TYR A 130 -3.57 43.05 5.77
CA TYR A 130 -4.39 44.24 5.65
C TYR A 130 -5.61 44.14 6.56
N TYR A 131 -6.09 45.28 7.03
CA TYR A 131 -7.37 45.33 7.75
C TYR A 131 -8.18 46.61 7.48
N THR A 132 -9.49 46.51 7.53
CA THR A 132 -10.39 47.67 7.55
C THR A 132 -10.77 47.99 9.00
N ILE A 133 -10.97 49.27 9.30
CA ILE A 133 -11.35 49.72 10.66
C ILE A 133 -12.81 49.40 11.01
N GLY A 134 -13.64 49.12 10.00
CA GLY A 134 -15.07 48.87 10.14
C GLY A 134 -15.61 48.04 8.96
N ALA A 135 -16.93 48.01 8.82
CA ALA A 135 -17.60 47.44 7.65
C ALA A 135 -17.09 48.08 6.36
N ALA A 136 -17.07 47.29 5.29
CA ALA A 136 -16.39 47.64 4.07
C ALA A 136 -17.19 47.20 2.83
N ALA A 137 -17.09 47.96 1.75
CA ALA A 137 -17.71 47.62 0.49
C ALA A 137 -16.70 47.70 -0.66
N LEU A 138 -16.78 46.75 -1.59
CA LEU A 138 -16.02 46.76 -2.85
C LEU A 138 -17.00 47.00 -4.00
N ASN A 139 -16.92 48.18 -4.63
CA ASN A 139 -17.73 48.55 -5.80
C ASN A 139 -16.81 48.84 -7.00
N GLY A 140 -16.14 47.81 -7.49
CA GLY A 140 -15.11 47.89 -8.52
C GLY A 140 -14.10 46.76 -8.37
N ASN A 141 -12.84 47.02 -8.71
CA ASN A 141 -11.81 45.98 -8.69
C ASN A 141 -10.80 46.19 -7.56
N LEU A 142 -10.48 45.16 -6.79
CA LEU A 142 -9.29 45.13 -5.94
C LEU A 142 -8.23 44.28 -6.63
N THR A 143 -7.02 44.81 -6.82
CA THR A 143 -5.92 44.07 -7.46
C THR A 143 -4.90 43.62 -6.42
N LEU A 144 -4.58 42.33 -6.40
CA LEU A 144 -3.54 41.72 -5.57
C LEU A 144 -2.34 41.41 -6.48
N ASP A 145 -1.23 42.13 -6.27
CA ASP A 145 -0.03 41.98 -7.09
C ASP A 145 1.04 41.19 -6.33
N GLY A 146 1.31 39.97 -6.80
CA GLY A 146 2.31 39.09 -6.18
C GLY A 146 3.76 39.55 -6.39
N GLY A 147 4.00 40.57 -7.22
CA GLY A 147 5.35 41.10 -7.47
C GLY A 147 6.31 40.11 -8.12
N GLY A 148 5.78 39.05 -8.75
CA GLY A 148 6.54 37.95 -9.34
C GLY A 148 6.72 36.73 -8.44
N ASP A 149 6.27 36.76 -7.18
CA ASP A 149 6.38 35.64 -6.24
C ASP A 149 5.10 34.79 -6.22
N ALA A 150 5.20 33.53 -6.62
CA ALA A 150 4.09 32.57 -6.58
C ALA A 150 3.67 32.18 -5.16
N ASN A 151 4.54 32.39 -4.17
CA ASN A 151 4.28 32.14 -2.75
C ASN A 151 3.79 33.40 -2.02
N ALA A 152 3.53 34.51 -2.73
CA ALA A 152 2.98 35.72 -2.16
C ALA A 152 1.67 35.44 -1.40
N ILE A 153 1.60 35.95 -0.17
CA ILE A 153 0.45 35.79 0.74
C ILE A 153 -0.28 37.12 0.89
N PHE A 154 -1.61 37.06 0.83
CA PHE A 154 -2.51 38.18 1.08
C PHE A 154 -3.49 37.80 2.18
N ILE A 155 -3.48 38.52 3.30
CA ILE A 155 -4.43 38.35 4.40
C ILE A 155 -5.21 39.65 4.54
N ILE A 156 -6.53 39.60 4.33
CA ILE A 156 -7.40 40.78 4.35
C ILE A 156 -8.47 40.60 5.42
N LYS A 157 -8.46 41.45 6.44
CA LYS A 157 -9.32 41.36 7.62
C LYS A 157 -10.35 42.49 7.61
N VAL A 158 -11.63 42.18 7.59
CA VAL A 158 -12.71 43.17 7.60
C VAL A 158 -13.34 43.22 8.98
N ASN A 159 -13.20 44.36 9.68
CA ASN A 159 -13.78 44.54 11.02
C ASN A 159 -15.25 44.96 10.95
N GLY A 160 -16.08 44.14 10.32
CA GLY A 160 -17.50 44.37 10.11
C GLY A 160 -18.02 43.57 8.91
N ALA A 161 -19.22 43.91 8.44
CA ALA A 161 -19.77 43.30 7.23
C ALA A 161 -18.95 43.68 5.98
N LEU A 162 -18.82 42.74 5.06
CA LEU A 162 -18.20 42.93 3.75
C LEU A 162 -19.24 42.75 2.65
N SER A 163 -19.47 43.80 1.86
CA SER A 163 -20.33 43.74 0.69
C SER A 163 -19.53 43.97 -0.59
N ILE A 164 -19.56 43.01 -1.51
CA ILE A 164 -18.99 43.18 -2.84
C ILE A 164 -20.16 43.49 -3.78
N GLY A 165 -20.35 44.79 -4.04
CA GLY A 165 -21.55 45.38 -4.63
C GLY A 165 -21.31 46.00 -6.02
N THR A 166 -22.42 46.28 -6.74
CA THR A 166 -22.53 46.60 -8.18
C THR A 166 -22.26 45.42 -9.14
N ILE A 167 -22.92 45.42 -10.31
CA ILE A 167 -22.83 44.34 -11.29
C ILE A 167 -21.40 44.35 -11.85
N SER A 168 -20.60 43.33 -11.53
CA SER A 168 -19.21 43.12 -11.99
C SER A 168 -18.06 43.73 -11.17
N SER A 169 -18.11 43.63 -9.83
CA SER A 169 -16.93 43.86 -8.97
C SER A 169 -16.00 42.64 -8.91
N ASN A 170 -14.68 42.84 -8.88
CA ASN A 170 -13.71 41.73 -8.97
C ASN A 170 -12.54 41.85 -7.98
N VAL A 171 -12.11 40.72 -7.43
CA VAL A 171 -10.75 40.58 -6.86
C VAL A 171 -9.85 40.02 -7.95
N ILE A 172 -8.84 40.77 -8.39
CA ILE A 172 -7.95 40.42 -9.52
C ILE A 172 -6.59 40.01 -8.97
N LEU A 173 -6.00 38.94 -9.52
CA LEU A 173 -4.63 38.52 -9.20
C LEU A 173 -3.70 38.83 -10.39
N ILE A 174 -2.57 39.48 -10.11
CA ILE A 174 -1.50 39.73 -11.08
C ILE A 174 -0.14 39.38 -10.46
N GLY A 175 0.93 39.45 -11.26
CA GLY A 175 2.29 39.30 -10.76
C GLY A 175 2.56 37.98 -10.05
N SER A 176 2.07 36.86 -10.60
CA SER A 176 2.19 35.51 -10.03
C SER A 176 1.44 35.24 -8.73
N ALA A 177 0.60 36.17 -8.23
CA ALA A 177 -0.20 35.91 -7.04
C ALA A 177 -1.06 34.63 -7.19
N SER A 178 -0.94 33.73 -6.22
CA SER A 178 -1.66 32.45 -6.21
C SER A 178 -3.02 32.58 -5.51
N LEU A 179 -4.05 31.97 -6.11
CA LEU A 179 -5.40 31.86 -5.52
C LEU A 179 -5.40 31.14 -4.17
N CYS A 180 -4.46 30.21 -3.94
CA CYS A 180 -4.39 29.44 -2.70
C CYS A 180 -3.90 30.27 -1.52
N ASN A 181 -3.23 31.40 -1.77
CA ASN A 181 -2.55 32.21 -0.76
C ASN A 181 -3.30 33.53 -0.44
N VAL A 182 -4.58 33.61 -0.80
CA VAL A 182 -5.43 34.78 -0.51
C VAL A 182 -6.47 34.38 0.53
N TYR A 183 -6.45 35.07 1.67
CA TYR A 183 -7.29 34.78 2.83
C TYR A 183 -8.06 36.01 3.28
N TRP A 184 -9.34 35.82 3.58
CA TRP A 184 -10.24 36.86 4.03
C TRP A 184 -10.87 36.47 5.36
N GLN A 185 -10.68 37.31 6.38
CA GLN A 185 -11.43 37.21 7.63
C GLN A 185 -12.51 38.29 7.62
N VAL A 186 -13.77 37.94 7.85
CA VAL A 186 -14.87 38.91 7.91
C VAL A 186 -15.59 38.81 9.24
N ASN A 187 -15.46 39.84 10.06
CA ASN A 187 -16.14 39.95 11.35
C ASN A 187 -17.57 40.48 11.18
N GLY A 188 -18.39 39.72 10.44
CA GLY A 188 -19.77 40.07 10.11
C GLY A 188 -20.26 39.33 8.88
N ASP A 189 -21.38 39.81 8.34
CA ASP A 189 -21.99 39.23 7.14
C ASP A 189 -21.14 39.47 5.90
N PHE A 190 -21.15 38.51 4.97
CA PHE A 190 -20.55 38.63 3.65
C PHE A 190 -21.61 38.56 2.57
N THR A 191 -21.61 39.52 1.65
CA THR A 191 -22.49 39.52 0.48
C THR A 191 -21.68 39.62 -0.80
N LEU A 192 -21.93 38.69 -1.73
CA LEU A 192 -21.40 38.73 -3.10
C LEU A 192 -22.55 38.95 -4.08
N ALA A 193 -22.58 40.14 -4.69
CA ALA A 193 -23.62 40.55 -5.61
C ALA A 193 -23.49 39.92 -7.00
N ASN A 194 -24.54 40.11 -7.80
CA ASN A 194 -24.68 39.52 -9.13
C ASN A 194 -23.46 39.80 -10.04
N SER A 195 -23.00 38.77 -10.76
CA SER A 195 -21.93 38.81 -11.76
C SER A 195 -20.58 39.31 -11.22
N SER A 196 -20.38 39.30 -9.90
CA SER A 196 -19.11 39.64 -9.26
C SER A 196 -18.23 38.41 -9.09
N VAL A 197 -16.90 38.62 -9.11
CA VAL A 197 -15.90 37.54 -8.97
C VAL A 197 -15.04 37.76 -7.73
N PHE A 198 -15.14 36.82 -6.79
CA PHE A 198 -14.33 36.78 -5.58
C PHE A 198 -13.20 35.75 -5.71
N ARG A 199 -12.06 36.02 -5.06
CA ARG A 199 -10.87 35.18 -5.08
C ARG A 199 -10.29 35.02 -3.68
N GLY A 200 -10.02 33.77 -3.30
CA GLY A 200 -9.42 33.40 -2.01
C GLY A 200 -10.36 32.63 -1.07
N THR A 201 -9.85 32.30 0.10
CA THR A 201 -10.58 31.62 1.17
C THR A 201 -11.22 32.65 2.09
N LEU A 202 -12.55 32.74 2.08
CA LEU A 202 -13.32 33.52 3.03
C LEU A 202 -13.63 32.69 4.28
N VAL A 203 -13.33 33.27 5.45
CA VAL A 203 -13.77 32.79 6.76
C VAL A 203 -14.50 33.93 7.47
N SER A 204 -15.83 33.88 7.55
CA SER A 204 -16.66 34.89 8.23
C SER A 204 -17.18 34.41 9.59
N ASN A 205 -17.65 35.35 10.40
CA ASN A 205 -18.42 35.10 11.63
C ASN A 205 -19.86 35.64 11.54
N GLY A 206 -20.37 35.75 10.31
CA GLY A 206 -21.73 36.17 10.00
C GLY A 206 -22.26 35.44 8.78
N ALA A 207 -23.51 35.74 8.42
CA ALA A 207 -24.20 35.08 7.31
C ALA A 207 -23.52 35.37 5.98
N ILE A 208 -23.56 34.40 5.07
CA ILE A 208 -23.01 34.51 3.72
C ILE A 208 -24.18 34.52 2.73
N THR A 209 -24.24 35.54 1.89
CA THR A 209 -25.22 35.63 0.79
C THR A 209 -24.51 35.72 -0.55
N LEU A 210 -24.68 34.71 -1.39
CA LEU A 210 -24.10 34.63 -2.74
C LEU A 210 -25.25 34.60 -3.75
N SER A 211 -25.30 35.55 -4.68
CA SER A 211 -26.45 35.64 -5.59
C SER A 211 -26.07 36.00 -7.01
N GLY A 212 -26.94 35.67 -7.96
CA GLY A 212 -26.98 36.18 -9.34
C GLY A 212 -25.71 35.89 -10.13
N SER A 213 -25.44 34.66 -10.52
CA SER A 213 -24.28 34.33 -11.37
C SER A 213 -22.93 34.79 -10.80
N SER A 214 -22.83 35.02 -9.49
CA SER A 214 -21.57 35.35 -8.84
C SER A 214 -20.63 34.14 -8.83
N THR A 215 -19.34 34.43 -8.86
CA THR A 215 -18.28 33.41 -8.94
C THR A 215 -17.30 33.55 -7.77
N ILE A 216 -16.98 32.45 -7.11
CA ILE A 216 -15.89 32.34 -6.14
C ILE A 216 -14.84 31.37 -6.68
N PHE A 217 -13.60 31.84 -6.83
CA PHE A 217 -12.43 30.97 -6.94
C PHE A 217 -11.78 30.86 -5.57
N GLY A 218 -12.12 29.81 -4.82
CA GLY A 218 -11.75 29.64 -3.43
C GLY A 218 -12.87 29.03 -2.62
N ARG A 219 -13.13 29.57 -1.42
CA ARG A 219 -14.07 29.01 -0.43
C ARG A 219 -14.90 30.09 0.25
N ALA A 220 -16.08 29.71 0.70
CA ALA A 220 -16.93 30.50 1.59
C ALA A 220 -17.26 29.68 2.85
N LEU A 221 -16.54 29.98 3.94
CA LEU A 221 -16.65 29.31 5.23
C LEU A 221 -17.19 30.31 6.26
N THR A 222 -18.09 29.87 7.15
CA THR A 222 -18.55 30.72 8.25
C THR A 222 -18.62 29.97 9.58
N THR A 223 -18.20 30.65 10.66
CA THR A 223 -18.35 30.16 12.03
C THR A 223 -19.76 30.38 12.58
N ALA A 224 -20.54 31.29 12.00
CA ALA A 224 -21.88 31.64 12.44
C ALA A 224 -22.71 32.28 11.32
N GLY A 225 -23.96 31.86 11.17
CA GLY A 225 -24.90 32.38 10.18
C GLY A 225 -25.18 31.39 9.05
N ALA A 226 -26.33 31.59 8.41
CA ALA A 226 -26.74 30.82 7.25
C ALA A 226 -25.88 31.18 6.03
N ILE A 227 -25.73 30.22 5.12
CA ILE A 227 -25.22 30.44 3.77
C ILE A 227 -26.41 30.34 2.82
N ASN A 228 -26.78 31.46 2.20
CA ASN A 228 -27.84 31.53 1.21
C ASN A 228 -27.22 31.74 -0.17
N THR A 229 -27.47 30.81 -1.08
CA THR A 229 -26.92 30.85 -2.44
C THR A 229 -28.04 30.92 -3.47
N SER A 230 -27.82 31.62 -4.59
CA SER A 230 -28.74 31.60 -5.72
C SER A 230 -28.02 31.78 -7.06
N ALA A 231 -28.07 30.73 -7.89
CA ALA A 231 -27.46 30.66 -9.21
C ALA A 231 -25.96 31.06 -9.23
N ILE A 232 -25.10 30.32 -8.53
CA ILE A 232 -23.69 30.70 -8.31
C ILE A 232 -22.70 29.71 -8.95
N THR A 233 -21.43 30.11 -9.05
CA THR A 233 -20.31 29.19 -9.27
C THR A 233 -19.29 29.30 -8.15
N VAL A 234 -18.94 28.20 -7.49
CA VAL A 234 -17.86 28.16 -6.48
C VAL A 234 -16.90 27.05 -6.83
N THR A 235 -15.63 27.37 -7.03
CA THR A 235 -14.62 26.40 -7.43
C THR A 235 -13.41 26.54 -6.52
N ILE A 236 -13.08 25.49 -5.76
CA ILE A 236 -11.76 25.35 -5.16
C ILE A 236 -10.78 25.01 -6.29
N PRO A 237 -9.80 25.88 -6.61
CA PRO A 237 -8.82 25.56 -7.64
C PRO A 237 -7.95 24.37 -7.22
N ALA A 238 -7.54 23.55 -8.18
CA ALA A 238 -6.64 22.43 -7.93
C ALA A 238 -5.35 22.91 -7.24
N GLY A 239 -4.88 22.15 -6.25
CA GLY A 239 -3.68 22.51 -5.46
C GLY A 239 -3.95 23.47 -4.29
N CYS A 240 -5.18 23.95 -4.11
CA CYS A 240 -5.53 24.78 -2.95
C CYS A 240 -6.13 24.00 -1.78
N GLY A 241 -6.44 22.70 -1.91
CA GLY A 241 -6.94 21.83 -0.84
C GLY A 241 -5.82 21.27 0.05
N ASP A 242 -6.19 20.59 1.13
CA ASP A 242 -5.24 19.85 1.96
C ASP A 242 -4.68 18.67 1.15
N VAL A 243 -3.41 18.32 1.43
CA VAL A 243 -2.82 17.16 0.78
C VAL A 243 -3.52 15.89 1.25
N GLY A 244 -4.04 15.12 0.29
CA GLY A 244 -4.72 13.86 0.56
C GLY A 244 -3.73 12.80 1.04
N THR A 245 -4.23 11.80 1.78
CA THR A 245 -3.42 10.64 2.16
C THR A 245 -2.99 9.86 0.91
N PRO A 246 -1.71 9.49 0.76
CA PRO A 246 -1.25 8.70 -0.39
C PRO A 246 -2.01 7.37 -0.52
N VAL A 247 -2.35 6.99 -1.74
CA VAL A 247 -2.96 5.70 -2.07
C VAL A 247 -2.04 4.95 -3.03
N PHE A 248 -1.51 3.81 -2.58
CA PHE A 248 -0.66 2.94 -3.41
C PHE A 248 -1.48 2.24 -4.50
N THR A 249 -0.95 2.21 -5.73
CA THR A 249 -1.60 1.56 -6.88
C THR A 249 -1.78 0.06 -6.68
N LEU A 250 -0.86 -0.59 -5.94
CA LEU A 250 -0.90 -2.02 -5.61
C LEU A 250 -1.73 -2.34 -4.35
N GLY A 251 -2.44 -1.37 -3.78
CA GLY A 251 -3.15 -1.52 -2.51
C GLY A 251 -2.21 -1.48 -1.30
N ALA A 252 -2.66 -1.98 -0.15
CA ALA A 252 -1.90 -1.90 1.11
C ALA A 252 -0.84 -3.02 1.27
N THR A 253 -0.94 -4.12 0.51
CA THR A 253 -0.04 -5.27 0.65
C THR A 253 0.30 -5.92 -0.70
N SER A 254 1.48 -6.52 -0.81
CA SER A 254 1.87 -7.37 -1.93
C SER A 254 2.79 -8.51 -1.49
N SER A 255 2.99 -9.51 -2.36
CA SER A 255 3.88 -10.64 -2.10
C SER A 255 4.66 -11.01 -3.35
N ARG A 256 5.92 -11.43 -3.19
CA ARG A 256 6.75 -11.96 -4.27
C ARG A 256 7.79 -12.94 -3.73
N TYR A 257 8.34 -13.78 -4.59
CA TYR A 257 9.47 -14.64 -4.24
C TYR A 257 10.80 -13.87 -4.27
N GLN A 258 11.78 -14.34 -3.48
CA GLN A 258 13.14 -13.80 -3.47
C GLN A 258 13.76 -13.84 -4.87
N GLY A 259 14.61 -12.86 -5.16
CA GLY A 259 15.31 -12.76 -6.43
C GLY A 259 15.77 -11.33 -6.68
N ALA A 260 16.92 -11.19 -7.33
CA ALA A 260 17.42 -9.88 -7.74
C ALA A 260 16.41 -9.23 -8.67
N GLY A 261 16.14 -7.95 -8.44
CA GLY A 261 15.25 -7.21 -9.29
C GLY A 261 14.71 -5.97 -8.61
N THR A 262 14.12 -5.15 -9.45
CA THR A 262 13.62 -3.84 -9.07
C THR A 262 12.12 -3.79 -9.30
N VAL A 263 11.39 -3.29 -8.31
CA VAL A 263 9.93 -3.16 -8.34
C VAL A 263 9.57 -1.73 -7.99
N THR A 264 8.69 -1.11 -8.77
CA THR A 264 8.26 0.26 -8.51
C THR A 264 6.94 0.26 -7.76
N TYR A 265 6.91 0.97 -6.63
CA TYR A 265 5.72 1.15 -5.80
C TYR A 265 5.30 2.62 -5.86
N THR A 266 4.30 2.92 -6.69
CA THR A 266 3.76 4.27 -6.84
C THR A 266 2.53 4.49 -5.98
N ALA A 267 2.39 5.71 -5.49
CA ALA A 267 1.19 6.21 -4.85
C ALA A 267 0.74 7.53 -5.49
N THR A 268 -0.54 7.86 -5.34
CA THR A 268 -1.12 9.15 -5.72
C THR A 268 -1.80 9.79 -4.51
N ALA A 269 -1.80 11.12 -4.44
CA ALA A 269 -2.47 11.89 -3.40
C ALA A 269 -3.08 13.15 -4.02
N ASP A 270 -4.28 13.53 -3.58
CA ASP A 270 -4.90 14.78 -4.00
C ASP A 270 -4.11 15.99 -3.47
N ASN A 271 -4.07 17.07 -4.25
CA ASN A 271 -3.40 18.33 -3.90
C ASN A 271 -1.91 18.21 -3.50
N THR A 272 -1.24 17.11 -3.84
CA THR A 272 0.17 16.94 -3.52
C THR A 272 1.08 17.79 -4.40
N THR A 273 2.11 18.38 -3.82
CA THR A 273 3.20 19.05 -4.53
C THR A 273 4.37 18.11 -4.82
N GLY A 274 4.33 16.88 -4.30
CA GLY A 274 5.32 15.84 -4.51
C GLY A 274 5.19 14.71 -3.49
N ILE A 275 5.53 13.49 -3.92
CA ILE A 275 5.53 12.30 -3.05
C ILE A 275 6.96 11.79 -2.93
N THR A 276 7.38 11.56 -1.69
CA THR A 276 8.65 10.89 -1.38
C THR A 276 8.41 9.51 -0.79
N TYR A 277 9.28 8.56 -1.13
CA TYR A 277 9.19 7.18 -0.68
C TYR A 277 10.38 6.82 0.22
N SER A 278 10.12 5.97 1.21
CA SER A 278 11.15 5.41 2.09
C SER A 278 10.90 3.93 2.34
N LEU A 279 11.98 3.22 2.65
CA LEU A 279 11.98 1.81 3.01
C LEU A 279 12.27 1.70 4.50
N ASP A 280 11.66 0.75 5.19
CA ASP A 280 11.95 0.55 6.61
C ASP A 280 13.45 0.31 6.85
N ALA A 281 13.93 0.80 8.00
CA ALA A 281 15.35 0.81 8.32
C ALA A 281 15.96 -0.60 8.35
N THR A 282 15.20 -1.61 8.77
CA THR A 282 15.69 -2.99 8.85
C THR A 282 15.95 -3.59 7.48
N THR A 283 15.06 -3.37 6.52
CA THR A 283 15.22 -3.81 5.14
C THR A 283 16.30 -3.01 4.42
N ALA A 284 16.34 -1.69 4.64
CA ALA A 284 17.35 -0.80 4.04
C ALA A 284 18.78 -1.08 4.55
N ALA A 285 18.93 -1.65 5.76
CA ALA A 285 20.23 -2.03 6.30
C ALA A 285 20.86 -3.25 5.62
N PHE A 286 20.06 -4.07 4.91
CA PHE A 286 20.59 -5.22 4.19
C PHE A 286 21.31 -4.77 2.90
N SER A 287 22.57 -5.15 2.75
CA SER A 287 23.38 -4.75 1.60
C SER A 287 22.74 -5.17 0.28
N GLY A 288 22.52 -4.19 -0.60
CA GLY A 288 21.89 -4.37 -1.91
C GLY A 288 20.39 -4.08 -1.93
N ASN A 289 19.75 -3.83 -0.77
CA ASN A 289 18.41 -3.27 -0.73
C ASN A 289 18.49 -1.74 -0.79
N SER A 290 17.63 -1.12 -1.58
CA SER A 290 17.53 0.35 -1.65
C SER A 290 16.20 0.80 -2.22
N ILE A 291 15.80 2.04 -1.93
CA ILE A 291 14.66 2.69 -2.58
C ILE A 291 15.10 4.03 -3.17
N VAL A 292 14.60 4.36 -4.37
CA VAL A 292 14.73 5.68 -4.96
C VAL A 292 13.58 6.55 -4.45
N ALA A 293 13.91 7.52 -3.58
CA ALA A 293 12.91 8.30 -2.85
C ALA A 293 11.95 9.11 -3.75
N SER A 294 12.33 9.46 -4.97
CA SER A 294 11.49 10.23 -5.90
C SER A 294 10.57 9.38 -6.79
N THR A 295 10.88 8.09 -6.98
CA THR A 295 10.15 7.22 -7.92
C THR A 295 9.45 6.05 -7.24
N GLY A 296 9.82 5.72 -5.99
CA GLY A 296 9.31 4.54 -5.30
C GLY A 296 9.89 3.23 -5.85
N GLU A 297 10.97 3.31 -6.63
CA GLU A 297 11.67 2.17 -7.20
C GLU A 297 12.51 1.48 -6.13
N VAL A 298 12.13 0.26 -5.76
CA VAL A 298 12.81 -0.56 -4.73
C VAL A 298 13.63 -1.65 -5.40
N THR A 299 14.93 -1.65 -5.14
CA THR A 299 15.83 -2.76 -5.48
C THR A 299 15.92 -3.71 -4.29
N TYR A 300 15.70 -5.00 -4.55
CA TYR A 300 15.86 -6.06 -3.55
C TYR A 300 17.08 -6.94 -3.88
N ALA A 301 17.89 -7.22 -2.86
CA ALA A 301 18.99 -8.15 -2.95
C ALA A 301 18.48 -9.59 -3.16
N ALA A 302 19.18 -10.38 -3.99
CA ALA A 302 18.73 -11.71 -4.40
C ALA A 302 18.46 -12.70 -3.27
N GLY A 303 19.23 -12.60 -2.17
CA GLY A 303 19.13 -13.47 -1.00
C GLY A 303 18.31 -12.89 0.14
N TRP A 304 17.67 -11.73 -0.04
CA TRP A 304 16.84 -11.15 1.01
C TRP A 304 15.43 -11.76 0.98
N SER A 305 14.94 -12.16 2.15
CA SER A 305 13.57 -12.64 2.37
C SER A 305 13.07 -12.09 3.70
N GLY A 306 11.77 -11.86 3.82
CA GLY A 306 11.15 -11.26 5.00
C GLY A 306 10.03 -10.30 4.62
N THR A 307 9.63 -9.47 5.56
CA THR A 307 8.59 -8.46 5.35
C THR A 307 9.23 -7.08 5.42
N THR A 308 8.90 -6.22 4.44
CA THR A 308 9.33 -4.81 4.42
C THR A 308 8.12 -3.88 4.35
N THR A 309 8.29 -2.67 4.85
CA THR A 309 7.31 -1.59 4.71
C THR A 309 7.88 -0.45 3.88
N ILE A 310 7.13 -0.07 2.86
CA ILE A 310 7.39 1.12 2.04
C ILE A 310 6.44 2.21 2.51
N THR A 311 6.97 3.39 2.83
CA THR A 311 6.17 4.54 3.26
C THR A 311 6.20 5.61 2.17
N ALA A 312 5.03 6.00 1.68
CA ALA A 312 4.84 7.18 0.85
C ALA A 312 4.46 8.37 1.73
N SER A 313 5.09 9.52 1.49
CA SER A 313 4.83 10.79 2.16
C SER A 313 4.52 11.84 1.11
N ALA A 314 3.28 12.33 1.10
CA ALA A 314 2.82 13.39 0.20
C ALA A 314 2.97 14.75 0.88
N ALA A 315 3.71 15.65 0.24
CA ALA A 315 3.82 17.04 0.64
C ALA A 315 2.69 17.88 0.03
N GLY A 316 2.30 18.94 0.72
CA GLY A 316 1.31 19.92 0.28
C GLY A 316 0.79 20.73 1.46
N THR A 317 -0.23 21.54 1.23
CA THR A 317 -0.84 22.40 2.26
C THR A 317 -1.33 21.57 3.44
N ASN A 318 -0.97 21.98 4.67
CA ASN A 318 -1.28 21.30 5.94
C ASN A 318 -0.81 19.82 6.03
N GLY A 319 0.12 19.41 5.16
CA GLY A 319 0.80 18.11 5.21
C GLY A 319 2.19 18.16 5.87
N PRO A 320 2.98 17.07 5.81
CA PRO A 320 2.76 15.90 4.95
C PRO A 320 1.77 14.88 5.52
N THR A 321 1.11 14.14 4.62
CA THR A 321 0.33 12.93 4.97
C THR A 321 1.07 11.69 4.49
N THR A 322 0.89 10.57 5.19
CA THR A 322 1.64 9.34 4.91
C THR A 322 0.74 8.12 4.81
N ALA A 323 1.13 7.17 3.95
CA ALA A 323 0.55 5.83 3.89
C ALA A 323 1.65 4.79 3.72
N THR A 324 1.34 3.54 4.05
CA THR A 324 2.28 2.43 3.98
C THR A 324 1.81 1.33 3.05
N HIS A 325 2.77 0.63 2.44
CA HIS A 325 2.58 -0.60 1.68
C HIS A 325 3.51 -1.68 2.24
N THR A 326 2.95 -2.83 2.57
CA THR A 326 3.73 -3.96 3.12
C THR A 326 4.00 -5.00 2.05
N VAL A 327 5.27 -5.35 1.86
CA VAL A 327 5.70 -6.37 0.91
C VAL A 327 6.25 -7.58 1.65
N THR A 328 5.73 -8.76 1.33
CA THR A 328 6.29 -10.04 1.80
C THR A 328 7.17 -10.66 0.71
N ILE A 329 8.45 -10.88 1.01
CA ILE A 329 9.40 -11.61 0.16
C ILE A 329 9.57 -13.02 0.69
N CYS A 330 9.05 -14.01 -0.03
CA CYS A 330 9.15 -15.42 0.35
C CYS A 330 10.45 -16.04 -0.15
N PRO A 331 11.10 -16.91 0.65
CA PRO A 331 12.26 -17.67 0.19
C PRO A 331 11.93 -18.55 -1.02
N THR A 332 12.88 -18.74 -1.94
CA THR A 332 12.74 -19.70 -3.06
C THR A 332 13.29 -21.08 -2.72
N THR A 333 14.06 -21.20 -1.64
CA THR A 333 14.57 -22.48 -1.15
C THR A 333 13.67 -23.01 -0.03
N VAL A 334 13.21 -24.24 -0.18
CA VAL A 334 12.50 -24.97 0.89
C VAL A 334 13.42 -25.95 1.59
N PRO A 335 13.10 -26.37 2.83
CA PRO A 335 13.81 -27.47 3.49
C PRO A 335 13.77 -28.76 2.68
N THR A 336 14.87 -29.50 2.69
CA THR A 336 14.95 -30.85 2.10
C THR A 336 14.52 -31.90 3.11
N ILE A 337 13.78 -32.91 2.65
CA ILE A 337 13.43 -34.09 3.44
C ILE A 337 14.46 -35.20 3.29
N SER A 338 14.58 -36.03 4.31
CA SER A 338 15.52 -37.16 4.36
C SER A 338 14.85 -38.43 4.87
N ALA A 339 15.37 -39.59 4.44
CA ALA A 339 15.01 -40.89 4.95
C ALA A 339 15.98 -41.31 6.06
N GLY A 340 15.46 -41.82 7.19
CA GLY A 340 16.28 -42.32 8.30
C GLY A 340 16.92 -43.69 8.06
N SER A 341 16.48 -44.41 7.02
CA SER A 341 16.99 -45.72 6.63
C SER A 341 16.73 -45.98 5.13
N ALA A 342 17.01 -47.20 4.66
CA ALA A 342 16.76 -47.60 3.27
C ALA A 342 15.28 -47.42 2.88
N THR A 343 15.03 -46.89 1.68
CA THR A 343 13.67 -46.65 1.15
C THR A 343 13.13 -47.83 0.35
N THR A 344 13.92 -48.90 0.23
CA THR A 344 13.50 -50.19 -0.32
C THR A 344 13.53 -51.23 0.78
N PHE A 345 12.37 -51.80 1.12
CA PHE A 345 12.24 -52.80 2.18
C PHE A 345 11.14 -53.81 1.87
N CYS A 346 11.08 -54.90 2.64
CA CYS A 346 10.11 -55.97 2.47
C CYS A 346 8.75 -55.63 3.08
N THR A 347 7.68 -56.28 2.62
CA THR A 347 6.34 -56.15 3.23
C THR A 347 6.40 -56.31 4.75
N GLY A 348 5.83 -55.34 5.48
CA GLY A 348 5.89 -55.27 6.94
C GLY A 348 7.03 -54.39 7.50
N GLY A 349 7.97 -53.97 6.66
CA GLY A 349 8.99 -52.97 7.02
C GLY A 349 8.45 -51.55 7.06
N ASN A 350 9.31 -50.60 7.48
CA ASN A 350 9.01 -49.18 7.49
C ASN A 350 10.27 -48.31 7.33
N VAL A 351 10.07 -47.04 6.96
CA VAL A 351 11.09 -45.99 6.98
C VAL A 351 10.52 -44.74 7.62
N ILE A 352 11.33 -44.03 8.42
CA ILE A 352 10.96 -42.72 8.97
C ILE A 352 11.49 -41.65 8.02
N LEU A 353 10.61 -40.80 7.52
CA LEU A 353 10.98 -39.60 6.76
C LEU A 353 10.94 -38.39 7.71
N SER A 354 11.94 -37.51 7.58
CA SER A 354 12.11 -36.33 8.43
C SER A 354 12.45 -35.08 7.62
N GLY A 355 12.41 -33.91 8.25
CA GLY A 355 12.80 -32.63 7.63
C GLY A 355 11.65 -31.67 7.34
N ASN A 356 10.41 -31.99 7.75
CA ASN A 356 9.30 -31.06 7.63
C ASN A 356 9.40 -29.95 8.70
N VAL A 357 9.49 -28.69 8.27
CA VAL A 357 9.51 -27.51 9.13
C VAL A 357 8.42 -26.54 8.65
N GLY A 358 7.20 -26.72 9.14
CA GLY A 358 6.07 -25.83 8.83
C GLY A 358 5.39 -26.06 7.47
N GLY A 359 5.65 -27.20 6.81
CA GLY A 359 4.94 -27.63 5.60
C GLY A 359 3.96 -28.78 5.85
N THR A 360 3.41 -29.32 4.77
CA THR A 360 2.48 -30.46 4.77
C THR A 360 3.03 -31.58 3.90
N TRP A 361 3.20 -32.77 4.47
CA TRP A 361 3.59 -33.98 3.75
C TRP A 361 2.55 -34.33 2.67
N SER A 362 2.95 -35.06 1.63
CA SER A 362 2.05 -35.59 0.58
C SER A 362 0.95 -36.50 1.14
N THR A 363 1.11 -36.99 2.37
CA THR A 363 0.10 -37.73 3.15
C THR A 363 -0.93 -36.84 3.85
N GLY A 364 -0.74 -35.52 3.85
CA GLY A 364 -1.54 -34.55 4.59
C GLY A 364 -1.03 -34.26 6.02
N ALA A 365 -0.01 -34.97 6.51
CA ALA A 365 0.55 -34.75 7.84
C ALA A 365 1.31 -33.42 7.94
N VAL A 366 1.31 -32.77 9.11
CA VAL A 366 2.08 -31.54 9.41
C VAL A 366 3.17 -31.75 10.45
N THR A 367 3.41 -33.01 10.84
CA THR A 367 4.42 -33.39 11.82
C THR A 367 5.84 -33.24 11.24
N PRO A 368 6.87 -33.03 12.09
CA PRO A 368 8.27 -32.97 11.64
C PRO A 368 8.75 -34.25 10.93
N THR A 369 8.13 -35.38 11.27
CA THR A 369 8.45 -36.71 10.73
C THR A 369 7.18 -37.50 10.40
N ILE A 370 7.28 -38.44 9.48
CA ILE A 370 6.27 -39.47 9.21
C ILE A 370 6.90 -40.86 9.17
N THR A 371 6.17 -41.88 9.62
CA THR A 371 6.56 -43.28 9.43
C THR A 371 5.81 -43.83 8.22
N VAL A 372 6.56 -44.31 7.23
CA VAL A 372 6.03 -44.80 5.96
C VAL A 372 6.07 -46.33 5.92
N THR A 373 4.92 -46.93 5.67
CA THR A 373 4.72 -48.38 5.54
C THR A 373 4.08 -48.78 4.21
N THR A 374 3.81 -47.82 3.33
CA THR A 374 3.25 -48.03 2.00
C THR A 374 4.23 -47.55 0.93
N ALA A 375 4.23 -48.21 -0.23
CA ALA A 375 5.02 -47.75 -1.37
C ALA A 375 4.40 -46.45 -1.93
N GLY A 376 5.22 -45.52 -2.39
CA GLY A 376 4.76 -44.24 -2.89
C GLY A 376 5.88 -43.21 -3.03
N ASP A 377 5.52 -42.04 -3.55
CA ASP A 377 6.40 -40.88 -3.65
C ASP A 377 6.02 -39.82 -2.60
N TYR A 378 6.99 -39.48 -1.75
CA TYR A 378 6.79 -38.64 -0.58
C TYR A 378 7.55 -37.33 -0.72
N PHE A 379 6.85 -36.22 -0.49
CA PHE A 379 7.37 -34.86 -0.53
C PHE A 379 6.61 -33.97 0.47
N VAL A 380 7.13 -32.78 0.75
CA VAL A 380 6.48 -31.77 1.60
C VAL A 380 6.16 -30.54 0.76
N THR A 381 4.93 -30.02 0.91
CA THR A 381 4.47 -28.77 0.29
C THR A 381 4.47 -27.65 1.33
N TYR A 382 5.07 -26.51 0.98
CA TYR A 382 5.11 -25.30 1.79
C TYR A 382 4.27 -24.23 1.11
N THR A 383 3.18 -23.82 1.74
CA THR A 383 2.27 -22.79 1.21
C THR A 383 2.43 -21.50 2.00
N SER A 384 2.55 -20.39 1.28
CA SER A 384 2.73 -19.04 1.82
C SER A 384 1.85 -18.04 1.08
N SER A 385 1.88 -16.76 1.48
CA SER A 385 1.20 -15.69 0.75
C SER A 385 1.73 -15.49 -0.69
N CYS A 386 2.95 -15.99 -0.98
CA CYS A 386 3.53 -15.93 -2.32
C CYS A 386 3.12 -17.11 -3.21
N GLY A 387 2.56 -18.18 -2.64
CA GLY A 387 2.24 -19.43 -3.34
C GLY A 387 2.85 -20.67 -2.67
N SER A 388 2.93 -21.77 -3.42
CA SER A 388 3.37 -23.07 -2.91
C SER A 388 4.69 -23.55 -3.56
N LEU A 389 5.57 -24.12 -2.75
CA LEU A 389 6.82 -24.78 -3.16
C LEU A 389 6.86 -26.21 -2.61
N THR A 390 7.55 -27.12 -3.28
CA THR A 390 7.70 -28.53 -2.85
C THR A 390 9.15 -28.89 -2.56
N SER A 391 9.38 -29.74 -1.56
CA SER A 391 10.70 -30.31 -1.24
C SER A 391 11.21 -31.24 -2.35
N ASN A 392 12.39 -31.84 -2.14
CA ASN A 392 12.77 -33.04 -2.87
C ASN A 392 11.78 -34.18 -2.63
N HIS A 393 11.79 -35.15 -3.56
CA HIS A 393 10.95 -36.33 -3.56
C HIS A 393 11.73 -37.54 -3.03
N ILE A 394 11.07 -38.38 -2.22
CA ILE A 394 11.60 -39.66 -1.73
C ILE A 394 10.65 -40.77 -2.17
N VAL A 395 11.13 -41.61 -3.08
CA VAL A 395 10.40 -42.79 -3.55
C VAL A 395 10.66 -43.96 -2.61
N VAL A 396 9.58 -44.49 -2.03
CA VAL A 396 9.59 -45.69 -1.19
C VAL A 396 9.05 -46.88 -1.99
N THR A 397 9.80 -47.97 -2.00
CA THR A 397 9.44 -49.22 -2.69
C THR A 397 9.35 -50.37 -1.69
N ILE A 398 8.29 -51.18 -1.84
CA ILE A 398 8.06 -52.35 -1.00
C ILE A 398 8.15 -53.60 -1.85
N THR A 399 9.05 -54.50 -1.48
CA THR A 399 9.25 -55.78 -2.17
C THR A 399 8.42 -56.87 -1.47
N PRO A 400 7.51 -57.55 -2.18
CA PRO A 400 6.75 -58.64 -1.58
C PRO A 400 7.64 -59.87 -1.30
N PRO A 401 7.27 -60.72 -0.34
CA PRO A 401 7.90 -62.03 -0.18
C PRO A 401 7.75 -62.86 -1.46
N PRO A 402 8.64 -63.85 -1.71
CA PRO A 402 8.55 -64.67 -2.91
C PRO A 402 7.24 -65.47 -2.88
N THR A 403 6.63 -65.66 -4.05
CA THR A 403 5.44 -66.52 -4.20
C THR A 403 5.90 -67.97 -4.37
N ALA A 404 5.19 -68.93 -3.75
CA ALA A 404 5.50 -70.34 -3.92
C ALA A 404 5.19 -70.80 -5.35
N SER A 405 6.10 -71.62 -5.93
CA SER A 405 5.79 -72.38 -7.15
C SER A 405 4.69 -73.40 -6.85
N VAL A 406 3.90 -73.79 -7.86
CA VAL A 406 2.94 -74.89 -7.76
C VAL A 406 3.38 -75.96 -8.75
N ILE A 407 3.87 -77.08 -8.22
CA ILE A 407 4.42 -78.16 -9.05
C ILE A 407 3.37 -79.24 -9.32
N THR A 408 3.47 -79.84 -10.51
CA THR A 408 2.58 -80.90 -10.98
C THR A 408 3.38 -82.02 -11.64
N ALA A 409 2.86 -83.25 -11.56
CA ALA A 409 3.42 -84.41 -12.26
C ALA A 409 2.70 -84.60 -13.59
N GLY A 410 3.46 -84.78 -14.68
CA GLY A 410 2.93 -85.06 -16.01
C GLY A 410 2.44 -86.50 -16.21
N GLY A 411 2.57 -87.36 -15.19
CA GLY A 411 2.21 -88.77 -15.23
C GLY A 411 2.15 -89.40 -13.84
N ALA A 412 2.10 -90.73 -13.78
CA ALA A 412 2.08 -91.46 -12.51
C ALA A 412 3.37 -91.20 -11.72
N VAL A 413 3.23 -90.89 -10.44
CA VAL A 413 4.36 -90.67 -9.51
C VAL A 413 4.82 -91.96 -8.83
N ALA A 414 4.21 -93.09 -9.18
CA ALA A 414 4.61 -94.43 -8.76
C ALA A 414 4.83 -95.29 -10.01
N PHE A 415 6.05 -95.76 -10.22
CA PHE A 415 6.44 -96.55 -11.40
C PHE A 415 7.49 -97.61 -11.05
N CYS A 416 7.74 -98.56 -11.94
CA CYS A 416 8.79 -99.57 -11.75
C CYS A 416 10.17 -99.02 -12.12
N GLU A 417 11.23 -99.65 -11.61
CA GLU A 417 12.62 -99.35 -11.98
C GLU A 417 12.79 -99.28 -13.52
N GLY A 418 13.44 -98.22 -14.00
CA GLY A 418 13.57 -97.89 -15.42
C GLY A 418 12.50 -96.94 -15.99
N GLY A 419 11.45 -96.63 -15.23
CA GLY A 419 10.47 -95.59 -15.58
C GLY A 419 10.90 -94.17 -15.18
N ASP A 420 10.13 -93.18 -15.61
CA ASP A 420 10.34 -91.77 -15.31
C ASP A 420 9.01 -91.00 -15.17
N VAL A 421 9.08 -89.84 -14.50
CA VAL A 421 8.00 -88.85 -14.48
C VAL A 421 8.57 -87.45 -14.68
N ILE A 422 7.92 -86.65 -15.52
CA ILE A 422 8.26 -85.23 -15.67
C ILE A 422 7.51 -84.42 -14.61
N LEU A 423 8.23 -83.74 -13.74
CA LEU A 423 7.68 -82.73 -12.85
C LEU A 423 7.80 -81.35 -13.50
N SER A 424 6.75 -80.55 -13.43
CA SER A 424 6.69 -79.21 -14.03
C SER A 424 6.13 -78.19 -13.04
N GLY A 425 6.25 -76.90 -13.37
CA GLY A 425 5.68 -75.81 -12.57
C GLY A 425 6.70 -75.01 -11.75
N ASN A 426 8.01 -75.18 -12.01
CA ASN A 426 9.01 -74.29 -11.45
C ASN A 426 8.97 -72.92 -12.16
N VAL A 427 8.62 -71.87 -11.40
CA VAL A 427 8.60 -70.48 -11.87
C VAL A 427 9.68 -69.69 -11.13
N GLY A 428 10.91 -69.73 -11.65
CA GLY A 428 12.03 -68.93 -11.16
C GLY A 428 12.67 -69.40 -9.85
N GLY A 429 12.34 -70.62 -9.39
CA GLY A 429 12.93 -71.25 -8.22
C GLY A 429 13.98 -72.31 -8.53
N THR A 430 14.41 -72.99 -7.47
CA THR A 430 15.36 -74.11 -7.54
C THR A 430 14.68 -75.38 -7.04
N TRP A 431 14.65 -76.43 -7.85
CA TRP A 431 14.18 -77.76 -7.45
C TRP A 431 15.03 -78.32 -6.30
N SER A 432 14.48 -79.25 -5.52
CA SER A 432 15.21 -79.98 -4.47
C SER A 432 16.43 -80.76 -5.01
N THR A 433 16.49 -80.98 -6.32
CA THR A 433 17.63 -81.56 -7.05
C THR A 433 18.74 -80.55 -7.37
N GLY A 434 18.52 -79.26 -7.15
CA GLY A 434 19.42 -78.16 -7.55
C GLY A 434 19.16 -77.62 -8.96
N ALA A 435 18.23 -78.19 -9.72
CA ALA A 435 17.89 -77.71 -11.06
C ALA A 435 17.09 -76.39 -11.01
N VAL A 436 17.29 -75.51 -11.99
CA VAL A 436 16.54 -74.23 -12.16
C VAL A 436 15.64 -74.22 -13.41
N THR A 437 15.52 -75.37 -14.07
CA THR A 437 14.69 -75.53 -15.26
C THR A 437 13.20 -75.53 -14.91
N PRO A 438 12.31 -75.10 -15.84
CA PRO A 438 10.85 -75.14 -15.62
C PRO A 438 10.30 -76.54 -15.32
N THR A 439 11.02 -77.58 -15.76
CA THR A 439 10.70 -78.99 -15.57
C THR A 439 11.93 -79.79 -15.15
N ILE A 440 11.72 -80.93 -14.51
CA ILE A 440 12.74 -81.97 -14.28
C ILE A 440 12.16 -83.34 -14.65
N THR A 441 12.99 -84.22 -15.20
CA THR A 441 12.67 -85.64 -15.35
C THR A 441 13.22 -86.38 -14.15
N VAL A 442 12.35 -87.12 -13.46
CA VAL A 442 12.66 -87.84 -12.24
C VAL A 442 12.60 -89.34 -12.50
N THR A 443 13.69 -90.03 -12.18
CA THR A 443 13.81 -91.50 -12.28
C THR A 443 14.06 -92.17 -10.93
N THR A 444 14.28 -91.38 -9.87
CA THR A 444 14.62 -91.86 -8.51
C THR A 444 13.50 -91.56 -7.53
N ALA A 445 13.27 -92.48 -6.59
CA ALA A 445 12.33 -92.23 -5.49
C ALA A 445 12.82 -91.06 -4.63
N GLY A 446 11.91 -90.21 -4.19
CA GLY A 446 12.26 -89.01 -3.42
C GLY A 446 11.10 -88.04 -3.26
N ASP A 447 11.30 -87.02 -2.43
CA ASP A 447 10.36 -85.92 -2.24
C ASP A 447 10.86 -84.68 -2.98
N TYR A 448 10.07 -84.23 -3.96
CA TYR A 448 10.42 -83.16 -4.87
C TYR A 448 9.61 -81.91 -4.57
N PHE A 449 10.31 -80.79 -4.43
CA PHE A 449 9.74 -79.45 -4.21
C PHE A 449 10.63 -78.40 -4.88
N VAL A 450 10.12 -77.17 -5.00
CA VAL A 450 10.84 -76.02 -5.53
C VAL A 450 10.94 -74.95 -4.44
N THR A 451 12.14 -74.41 -4.24
CA THR A 451 12.40 -73.29 -3.34
C THR A 451 12.53 -72.00 -4.15
N ASN A 452 11.67 -71.01 -3.86
CA ASN A 452 11.73 -69.67 -4.40
C ASN A 452 12.32 -68.72 -3.33
N THR A 453 13.38 -67.98 -3.68
CA THR A 453 14.07 -67.08 -2.74
C THR A 453 14.23 -65.69 -3.38
N ASN A 454 13.97 -64.63 -2.61
CA ASN A 454 14.30 -63.25 -2.97
C ASN A 454 14.89 -62.51 -1.74
N GLY A 455 15.17 -61.21 -1.88
CA GLY A 455 15.69 -60.39 -0.78
C GLY A 455 14.80 -60.30 0.47
N CYS A 456 13.56 -60.80 0.40
CA CYS A 456 12.56 -60.79 1.46
C CYS A 456 12.29 -62.17 2.08
N GLY A 457 13.03 -63.20 1.68
CA GLY A 457 12.96 -64.52 2.31
C GLY A 457 12.87 -65.65 1.29
N SER A 458 12.41 -66.81 1.76
CA SER A 458 12.31 -68.03 0.98
C SER A 458 10.99 -68.73 1.25
N VAL A 459 10.42 -69.35 0.22
CA VAL A 459 9.20 -70.16 0.29
C VAL A 459 9.36 -71.43 -0.54
N ILE A 460 8.72 -72.51 -0.13
CA ILE A 460 8.72 -73.79 -0.85
C ILE A 460 7.36 -74.06 -1.49
N SER A 461 7.36 -74.79 -2.61
CA SER A 461 6.15 -75.27 -3.29
C SER A 461 5.40 -76.34 -2.50
N ASN A 462 4.29 -76.83 -3.06
CA ASN A 462 3.78 -78.15 -2.69
C ASN A 462 4.83 -79.24 -2.96
N HIS A 463 4.69 -80.37 -2.27
CA HIS A 463 5.57 -81.52 -2.39
C HIS A 463 4.98 -82.57 -3.35
N ILE A 464 5.83 -83.24 -4.11
CA ILE A 464 5.49 -84.43 -4.90
C ILE A 464 6.43 -85.56 -4.50
N VAL A 465 5.85 -86.59 -3.88
CA VAL A 465 6.58 -87.81 -3.51
C VAL A 465 6.53 -88.80 -4.66
N VAL A 466 7.70 -89.18 -5.17
CA VAL A 466 7.85 -90.19 -6.23
C VAL A 466 8.30 -91.51 -5.60
N THR A 467 7.66 -92.60 -6.00
CA THR A 467 8.00 -93.97 -5.58
C THR A 467 8.45 -94.81 -6.78
N VAL A 468 9.53 -95.56 -6.59
CA VAL A 468 10.09 -96.46 -7.60
C VAL A 468 10.07 -97.87 -7.05
N ASN A 469 9.28 -98.74 -7.68
CA ASN A 469 9.14 -100.13 -7.27
C ASN A 469 10.20 -101.01 -7.95
N PRO A 470 10.87 -101.93 -7.22
CA PRO A 470 11.83 -102.85 -7.83
C PRO A 470 11.14 -103.81 -8.80
N LEU A 471 11.89 -104.30 -9.79
CA LEU A 471 11.40 -105.35 -10.68
C LEU A 471 11.19 -106.67 -9.90
N PRO A 472 10.16 -107.47 -10.23
CA PRO A 472 9.95 -108.78 -9.61
C PRO A 472 11.19 -109.68 -9.80
N THR A 473 11.65 -110.29 -8.70
CA THR A 473 12.78 -111.25 -8.70
C THR A 473 12.37 -112.64 -9.14
#